data_AF-A0AAV5THF0-F1
#
_entry.id   AF-A0AAV5THF0-F1
#
_cell.length_a   1.000
_cell.length_b   1.000
_cell.length_c   1.000
_cell.angle_alpha   90.00
_cell.angle_beta   90.00
_cell.angle_gamma   90.00
#
_symmetry.space_group_name_H-M   'P 1'
#
loop_
_entity.id
_entity.type
_entity.pdbx_description
1 polymer ?
#
loop_
_entity_poly.entity_id
_entity_poly.type
_entity_poly.pdbx_seq_one_letter_code
_entity_poly.pdbx_strand_id
1 'polypeptide(L)' 'ERGGASLTVYHHGKKVVDIWGGYADRASLRKWKKDTLQVAFSTTKGVGAVCVAMLVDSFNFSFSDKVVTFWPNY' A
#
# COMPACT_ATOMS: atom_id res chain seq x y z
N GLU A 1 -9.26 -17.15 -17.38
CA GLU A 1 -9.23 -16.07 -16.37
C GLU A 1 -9.40 -14.72 -17.06
N ARG A 2 -10.20 -13.81 -16.48
CA ARG A 2 -10.43 -12.47 -17.04
C ARG A 2 -9.35 -11.45 -16.65
N GLY A 3 -8.67 -11.67 -15.52
CA GLY A 3 -7.57 -10.85 -15.02
C GLY A 3 -6.67 -11.66 -14.10
N GLY A 4 -5.77 -11.01 -13.39
CA GLY A 4 -4.88 -11.63 -12.40
C GLY A 4 -4.92 -10.91 -11.07
N ALA A 5 -4.32 -11.54 -10.07
CA ALA A 5 -4.27 -11.04 -8.70
C ALA A 5 -3.08 -11.64 -7.94
N SER A 6 -2.77 -11.01 -6.81
CA SER A 6 -1.85 -11.53 -5.80
C SER A 6 -2.49 -11.48 -4.42
N LEU A 7 -2.11 -12.42 -3.55
CA LEU A 7 -2.53 -12.48 -2.15
C LEU A 7 -1.35 -12.92 -1.28
N THR A 8 -1.11 -12.16 -0.22
CA THR A 8 -0.11 -12.48 0.80
C THR A 8 -0.78 -12.40 2.17
N VAL A 9 -0.59 -13.42 3.00
CA VAL A 9 -1.12 -13.47 4.37
C VAL A 9 0.02 -13.64 5.36
N TYR A 10 0.03 -12.79 6.38
CA TYR A 10 0.93 -12.90 7.53
C TYR A 10 0.13 -13.32 8.76
N HIS A 11 0.67 -14.28 9.52
CA HIS A 11 0.15 -14.72 10.81
C HIS A 11 1.27 -14.65 11.83
N HIS A 12 1.11 -13.82 12.88
CA HIS A 12 2.13 -13.54 13.89
C HIS A 12 3.51 -13.22 13.29
N GLY A 13 3.56 -12.30 12.33
CA GLY A 13 4.80 -11.87 11.66
C GLY A 13 5.38 -12.89 10.67
N LYS A 14 4.82 -14.10 10.55
CA LYS A 14 5.26 -15.11 9.58
C LYS A 14 4.40 -15.06 8.32
N LYS A 15 5.04 -15.02 7.16
CA LYS A 15 4.35 -15.13 5.86
C LYS A 15 3.89 -16.58 5.66
N VAL A 16 2.58 -16.81 5.71
CA VAL A 16 1.98 -18.15 5.62
C VAL A 16 1.34 -18.41 4.26
N VAL A 17 1.00 -17.35 3.51
CA VAL A 17 0.52 -17.43 2.12
C VAL A 17 1.25 -16.37 1.29
N ASP A 18 1.70 -16.74 0.10
CA ASP A 18 2.31 -15.86 -0.91
C ASP A 18 2.01 -16.44 -2.30
N ILE A 19 0.90 -16.02 -2.89
CA ILE A 19 0.39 -16.57 -4.16
C ILE A 19 0.03 -15.46 -5.14
N TRP A 20 0.13 -15.78 -6.42
CA TRP A 20 -0.28 -14.93 -7.52
C TRP A 20 -0.73 -15.78 -8.70
N GLY A 21 -1.55 -15.21 -9.59
CA GLY A 21 -2.07 -15.95 -10.73
C GLY A 21 -2.87 -15.08 -11.69
N GLY A 22 -3.23 -15.65 -12.84
CA GLY A 22 -3.98 -14.94 -13.87
C GLY A 22 -3.14 -14.21 -14.90
N TYR A 23 -3.76 -13.20 -15.51
CA TYR A 23 -3.16 -12.36 -16.53
C TYR A 23 -2.98 -10.94 -16.01
N ALA A 24 -1.75 -10.40 -16.14
CA ALA A 24 -1.48 -8.99 -15.89
C ALA A 24 -2.05 -8.11 -17.02
N ASP A 25 -2.10 -8.66 -18.23
CA ASP A 25 -2.84 -8.11 -19.35
C ASP A 25 -3.36 -9.28 -20.20
N ARG A 26 -4.68 -9.42 -20.26
CA ARG A 26 -5.33 -10.52 -20.98
C ARG A 26 -5.26 -10.32 -22.49
N ALA A 27 -5.23 -9.09 -23.00
CA ALA A 27 -5.24 -8.79 -24.43
C ALA A 27 -3.90 -9.18 -25.09
N SER A 28 -2.78 -8.91 -24.41
CA SER A 28 -1.44 -9.30 -24.86
C SER A 28 -0.99 -10.69 -24.38
N LEU A 29 -1.88 -11.45 -23.74
CA LEU A 29 -1.59 -12.74 -23.09
C LEU A 29 -0.45 -12.68 -22.04
N ARG A 30 -0.14 -11.50 -21.51
CA ARG A 30 0.88 -11.32 -20.48
C ARG A 30 0.42 -11.90 -19.15
N LYS A 31 1.13 -12.92 -18.68
CA LYS A 31 0.88 -13.59 -17.40
C LYS A 31 1.24 -12.71 -16.21
N TRP A 32 0.49 -12.88 -15.13
CA TRP A 32 0.84 -12.30 -13.83
C TRP A 32 2.08 -12.99 -13.27
N LYS A 33 3.06 -12.20 -12.86
CA LYS A 33 4.29 -12.64 -12.21
C LYS A 33 4.29 -12.20 -10.74
N LYS A 34 5.14 -12.81 -9.92
CA LYS A 34 5.28 -12.49 -8.49
C LYS A 34 5.43 -11.00 -8.20
N ASP A 35 6.13 -10.29 -9.07
CA ASP A 35 6.52 -8.88 -8.98
C ASP A 35 5.66 -7.95 -9.85
N THR A 36 4.52 -8.43 -10.37
CA THR A 36 3.62 -7.60 -11.16
C THR A 36 3.04 -6.48 -10.30
N LEU A 37 3.32 -5.24 -10.67
CA LEU A 37 2.76 -4.05 -10.05
C LEU A 37 1.33 -3.80 -10.54
N GLN A 38 0.49 -3.28 -9.63
CA GLN A 38 -0.86 -2.80 -9.94
C GLN A 38 -1.16 -1.50 -9.20
N VAL A 39 -2.14 -0.76 -9.70
CA VAL A 39 -2.65 0.43 -9.01
C VAL A 39 -3.45 -0.01 -7.78
N ALA A 40 -2.99 0.35 -6.59
CA ALA A 40 -3.63 -0.01 -5.32
C ALA A 40 -4.72 1.00 -4.86
N PHE A 41 -4.97 2.05 -5.65
CA PHE A 41 -5.98 3.09 -5.37
C PHE A 41 -5.93 3.61 -3.92
N SER A 42 -7.06 3.57 -3.20
CA SER A 42 -7.18 4.14 -1.86
C SER A 42 -6.35 3.41 -0.80
N THR A 43 -5.80 2.21 -1.08
CA THR A 43 -4.85 1.54 -0.17
C THR A 43 -3.66 2.44 0.15
N THR A 44 -3.25 3.33 -0.76
CA THR A 44 -2.18 4.31 -0.53
C THR A 44 -2.48 5.23 0.67
N LYS A 45 -3.75 5.48 1.03
CA LYS A 45 -4.10 6.28 2.21
C LYS A 45 -3.58 5.66 3.51
N GLY A 46 -3.61 4.34 3.63
CA GLY A 46 -3.09 3.63 4.80
C GLY A 46 -1.58 3.82 4.94
N VAL A 47 -0.84 3.66 3.84
CA VAL A 47 0.62 3.91 3.82
C VAL A 47 0.92 5.39 4.15
N GLY A 48 0.17 6.32 3.57
CA GLY A 48 0.31 7.75 3.86
C GLY A 48 0.05 8.09 5.34
N ALA A 49 -0.95 7.47 5.95
CA ALA A 49 -1.23 7.64 7.39
C ALA A 49 -0.08 7.10 8.26
N VAL A 50 0.53 5.97 7.89
CA VAL A 50 1.71 5.44 8.59
C VAL A 50 2.89 6.41 8.49
N CYS A 51 3.13 7.04 7.34
CA CYS A 51 4.17 8.07 7.22
C CYS A 51 3.94 9.23 8.20
N VAL A 52 2.70 9.71 8.36
CA VAL A 52 2.37 10.75 9.35
C VAL A 52 2.60 10.25 10.78
N ALA A 53 2.18 9.02 11.09
CA ALA A 53 2.41 8.43 12.41
C ALA A 53 3.91 8.31 12.75
N MET A 54 4.74 7.94 11.77
CA MET A 54 6.20 7.90 11.94
C MET A 54 6.77 9.29 12.22
N LEU A 55 6.24 10.36 11.62
CA LEU A 55 6.65 11.73 11.91
C LEU A 55 6.27 12.14 13.34
N VAL A 56 5.07 11.78 13.80
CA VAL A 56 4.64 12.02 15.19
C VAL A 56 5.49 11.26 16.20
N ASP A 57 5.91 10.03 15.88
CA ASP A 57 6.76 9.22 16.74
C ASP A 57 8.23 9.73 16.77
N SER A 58 8.75 10.13 15.61
CA SER A 58 10.17 10.50 15.46
C SER A 58 10.47 11.96 15.80
N PHE A 59 9.45 12.83 15.81
CA PHE A 59 9.59 14.26 16.07
C PHE A 59 8.60 14.69 17.15
N ASN A 60 8.82 15.86 17.76
CA ASN A 60 7.90 16.39 18.78
C ASN A 60 6.61 16.98 18.16
N PHE A 61 5.99 16.26 17.22
CA PHE A 61 4.73 16.61 16.60
C PHE A 61 3.58 15.92 17.34
N SER A 62 2.38 16.45 17.17
CA SER A 62 1.16 15.93 17.76
C SER A 62 0.09 15.73 16.70
N PHE A 63 -0.73 14.68 16.85
CA PHE A 63 -1.96 14.54 16.04
C PHE A 63 -2.96 15.69 16.26
N SER A 64 -2.80 16.45 17.33
CA SER A 64 -3.60 17.65 17.61
C SER A 64 -2.98 18.94 17.04
N ASP A 65 -1.79 18.87 16.42
CA ASP A 65 -1.20 20.03 15.77
C ASP A 65 -2.10 20.51 14.63
N LYS A 66 -2.20 21.83 14.48
CA LYS A 66 -2.96 22.43 13.38
C LYS A 66 -2.23 22.19 12.08
N VAL A 67 -2.95 21.89 11.01
CA VAL A 67 -2.35 21.74 9.66
C VAL A 67 -1.56 22.99 9.27
N VAL A 68 -2.06 24.18 9.61
CA VAL A 68 -1.39 25.47 9.34
C VAL A 68 -0.02 25.62 10.01
N THR A 69 0.28 24.83 11.05
CA THR A 69 1.62 24.77 11.66
C THR A 69 2.66 24.24 10.67
N PHE A 70 2.27 23.30 9.82
CA PHE A 70 3.16 22.67 8.82
C PHE A 70 2.97 23.23 7.42
N TRP A 71 1.76 23.70 7.10
CA TRP A 71 1.40 24.27 5.82
C TRP A 71 0.64 25.58 6.02
N PRO A 72 1.34 26.73 6.09
CA PRO A 72 0.74 28.01 6.48
C PRO A 72 -0.43 28.52 5.62
N ASN A 73 -0.55 28.06 4.37
CA ASN A 73 -1.59 28.48 3.42
C ASN A 73 -2.74 27.46 3.29
N TYR A 74 -2.85 26.50 4.22
CA TYR A 74 -3.96 25.56 4.29
C TYR A 74 -5.24 26.25 4.76
#